data_AF-A0A3D5L0U5-F1
#
_entry.id   AF-A0A3D5L0U5-F1
#
_cell.length_a   1.000
_cell.length_b   1.000
_cell.length_c   1.000
_cell.angle_alpha   90.00
_cell.angle_beta   90.00
_cell.angle_gamma   90.00
#
_symmetry.space_group_name_H-M   'P 1'
#
loop_
_entity.id
_entity.type
_entity.pdbx_description
1 polymer ?
#
loop_
_entity_poly.entity_id
_entity_poly.type
_entity_poly.pdbx_seq_one_letter_code
_entity_poly.pdbx_strand_id
1 'polypeptide(L)'
;MAVTIRDIAEKLGVAPGTVSKGLNGAKDISESTRKLILDTAVEMGYTTKRAKKAVDHRLVLFIENMRYDTEDLFGYDVVLGFQQVANQENWPVDVVPITPDYQKENPYDRTMRANGYIASYLVGLSLKDPWMQELQDTPYPTVLLDNYIGTNRNICSLSTDNE
;
A
#
# COMPACT_ATOMS: atom_id res chain seq x y z
N MET A 1 3.31 -22.21 16.63
CA MET A 1 2.86 -21.28 17.69
C MET A 1 3.43 -19.91 17.38
N ALA A 2 2.64 -18.84 17.48
CA ALA A 2 3.11 -17.48 17.19
C ALA A 2 3.82 -16.90 18.42
N VAL A 3 5.02 -16.35 18.24
CA VAL A 3 5.75 -15.67 19.31
C VAL A 3 5.01 -14.39 19.71
N THR A 4 4.96 -14.14 21.01
CA THR A 4 4.28 -13.01 21.63
C THR A 4 5.30 -12.05 22.28
N ILE A 5 4.83 -10.85 22.63
CA ILE A 5 5.63 -9.87 23.39
C ILE A 5 6.08 -10.44 24.74
N ARG A 6 5.26 -11.31 25.36
CA ARG A 6 5.59 -11.96 26.63
C ARG A 6 6.77 -12.92 26.46
N ASP A 7 6.79 -13.70 25.39
CA ASP A 7 7.86 -14.66 25.14
C ASP A 7 9.21 -13.96 24.93
N ILE A 8 9.22 -12.82 24.22
CA ILE A 8 10.43 -11.99 24.06
C ILE A 8 10.85 -11.39 25.41
N ALA A 9 9.89 -10.93 26.22
CA ALA A 9 10.15 -10.34 27.52
C ALA A 9 10.78 -11.37 28.49
N GLU A 10 10.28 -12.60 28.48
CA GLU A 10 10.83 -13.71 29.25
C GLU A 10 12.26 -14.07 28.79
N LYS A 11 12.52 -14.13 27.48
CA LYS A 11 13.86 -14.40 26.94
C LYS A 11 14.89 -13.34 27.33
N LEU A 12 14.47 -12.07 27.38
CA LEU A 12 15.34 -10.93 27.69
C LEU A 12 15.38 -10.57 29.18
N GLY A 13 14.52 -11.17 30.02
CA GLY A 13 14.42 -10.81 31.43
C GLY A 13 13.95 -9.37 31.68
N VAL A 14 13.14 -8.81 30.78
CA VAL A 14 12.62 -7.42 30.87
C VAL A 14 11.11 -7.41 30.99
N ALA A 15 10.53 -6.26 31.38
CA ALA A 15 9.08 -6.12 31.41
C ALA A 15 8.48 -6.14 29.99
N PRO A 16 7.30 -6.74 29.76
CA PRO A 16 6.61 -6.70 28.46
C PRO A 16 6.37 -5.28 27.93
N GLY A 17 6.18 -4.31 28.84
CA GLY A 17 6.08 -2.89 28.49
C GLY A 17 7.35 -2.33 27.86
N THR A 18 8.53 -2.77 28.31
CA THR A 18 9.83 -2.41 27.74
C THR A 18 9.99 -2.98 26.33
N VAL A 19 9.61 -4.25 26.13
CA VAL A 19 9.60 -4.87 24.79
C VAL A 19 8.68 -4.12 23.84
N SER A 20 7.45 -3.79 24.28
CA SER A 20 6.49 -3.03 23.47
C SER A 20 7.04 -1.66 23.07
N LYS A 21 7.65 -0.93 24.00
CA LYS A 21 8.29 0.37 23.74
C LYS A 21 9.46 0.25 22.77
N GLY A 22 10.28 -0.78 22.92
CA GLY A 22 11.44 -1.02 22.05
C GLY A 22 11.03 -1.34 20.61
N LEU A 23 10.02 -2.20 20.45
CA LEU A 23 9.45 -2.55 19.14
C LEU A 23 8.75 -1.35 18.46
N ASN A 24 8.11 -0.47 19.23
CA ASN A 24 7.41 0.71 18.71
C ASN A 24 8.29 1.96 18.57
N GLY A 25 9.56 1.91 18.99
CA GLY A 25 10.49 3.03 18.87
C GLY A 25 10.18 4.20 19.81
N ALA A 26 9.70 3.94 21.02
CA ALA A 26 9.45 4.98 22.02
C ALA A 26 10.76 5.66 22.47
N LYS A 27 10.71 6.98 22.71
CA LYS A 27 11.90 7.82 23.05
C LYS A 27 12.50 7.52 24.43
N ASP A 28 11.81 6.76 25.27
CA ASP A 28 12.20 6.45 26.64
C ASP A 28 13.02 5.15 26.76
N ILE A 29 13.47 4.58 25.64
CA ILE A 29 14.36 3.42 25.58
C ILE A 29 15.71 3.80 24.95
N SER A 30 16.79 3.30 25.55
CA SER A 30 18.13 3.44 24.98
C SER A 30 18.26 2.66 23.67
N GLU A 31 19.09 3.15 22.75
CA GLU A 31 19.32 2.48 21.47
C GLU A 31 19.89 1.07 21.63
N SER A 32 20.74 0.85 22.65
CA SER A 32 21.32 -0.46 22.96
C SER A 32 20.24 -1.48 23.35
N THR A 33 19.32 -1.10 24.24
CA THR A 33 18.20 -1.95 24.64
C THR A 33 17.22 -2.16 23.49
N ARG A 34 16.97 -1.12 22.67
CA ARG A 34 16.13 -1.23 21.47
C ARG A 34 16.68 -2.26 20.49
N LYS A 35 17.97 -2.19 20.20
CA LYS A 35 18.64 -3.11 19.29
C LYS A 35 18.54 -4.55 19.78
N LEU A 36 18.84 -4.79 21.06
CA LEU A 36 18.71 -6.12 21.67
C LEU A 36 17.29 -6.69 21.54
N ILE A 37 16.26 -5.86 21.76
CA ILE A 37 14.86 -6.26 21.61
C ILE A 37 14.54 -6.63 20.14
N LEU A 38 14.99 -5.82 19.19
CA LEU A 38 14.75 -6.06 17.76
C LEU A 38 15.45 -7.33 17.27
N ASP A 39 16.73 -7.51 17.61
CA ASP A 39 17.52 -8.68 17.23
C ASP A 39 16.89 -9.97 17.78
N THR A 40 16.46 -9.94 19.05
CA THR A 40 15.81 -11.08 19.69
C THR A 40 14.44 -11.37 19.09
N ALA A 41 13.66 -10.34 18.76
CA ALA A 41 12.38 -10.50 18.09
C ALA A 41 12.54 -11.15 16.72
N VAL A 42 13.56 -10.76 15.95
CA VAL A 42 13.88 -11.36 14.63
C VAL A 42 14.29 -12.82 14.80
N GLU A 43 15.21 -13.11 15.73
CA GLU A 43 15.68 -14.48 16.01
C GLU A 43 14.54 -15.41 16.41
N MET A 44 13.57 -14.90 17.17
CA MET A 44 12.38 -15.65 17.59
C MET A 44 11.28 -15.70 16.52
N GLY A 45 11.43 -15.02 15.38
CA GLY A 45 10.40 -14.96 14.34
C GLY A 45 9.15 -14.18 14.78
N TYR A 46 9.29 -13.22 15.68
CA TYR A 46 8.20 -12.36 16.12
C TYR A 46 7.80 -11.37 15.02
N THR A 47 6.53 -11.43 14.61
CA THR A 47 5.94 -10.48 13.67
C THR A 47 5.10 -9.46 14.42
N THR A 48 5.41 -8.17 14.27
CA THR A 48 4.64 -7.10 14.92
C THR A 48 3.21 -7.04 14.36
N LYS A 49 2.24 -6.54 15.15
CA LYS A 49 0.88 -6.27 14.65
C LYS A 49 0.87 -5.27 13.49
N ARG A 50 1.82 -4.32 13.46
CA ARG A 50 2.00 -3.36 12.36
C ARG A 50 2.46 -4.07 11.09
N ALA A 51 3.43 -4.97 11.19
CA ALA A 51 3.85 -5.81 10.07
C ALA A 51 2.72 -6.75 9.62
N LYS A 52 1.93 -7.34 10.53
CA LYS A 52 0.73 -8.12 10.16
C LYS A 52 -0.35 -7.28 9.47
N LYS A 53 -0.58 -6.02 9.91
CA LYS A 53 -1.52 -5.10 9.25
C LYS A 53 -1.02 -4.65 7.87
N ALA A 54 0.28 -4.39 7.73
CA ALA A 54 0.90 -4.06 6.45
C ALA A 54 0.85 -5.22 5.44
N VAL A 55 0.86 -6.47 5.91
CA VAL A 55 0.69 -7.66 5.06
C VAL A 55 -0.76 -7.84 4.59
N ASP A 56 -1.75 -7.31 5.32
CA ASP A 56 -3.18 -7.53 5.03
C ASP A 56 -3.78 -6.46 4.11
N HIS A 57 -3.16 -5.29 4.01
CA HIS A 57 -3.66 -4.18 3.22
C HIS A 57 -2.66 -3.79 2.14
N ARG A 58 -3.05 -3.98 0.88
CA ARG A 58 -2.21 -3.67 -0.29
C ARG A 58 -2.81 -2.53 -1.12
N LEU A 59 -1.96 -1.68 -1.65
CA LEU A 59 -2.33 -0.65 -2.63
C LEU A 59 -2.06 -1.18 -4.05
N VAL A 60 -2.79 -0.66 -5.03
CA VAL A 60 -2.55 -0.99 -6.45
C VAL A 60 -2.45 0.26 -7.30
N LEU A 61 -1.48 0.27 -8.20
CA LEU A 61 -1.37 1.22 -9.31
C LEU A 61 -1.77 0.49 -10.59
N PHE A 62 -2.94 0.81 -11.13
CA PHE A 62 -3.35 0.35 -12.44
C PHE A 62 -2.87 1.32 -13.51
N ILE A 63 -2.21 0.80 -14.53
CA ILE A 63 -1.63 1.61 -15.61
C ILE A 63 -2.12 1.12 -16.97
N GLU A 64 -2.70 2.05 -17.74
CA GLU A 64 -3.12 1.83 -19.12
C GLU A 64 -2.51 2.91 -20.02
N ASN A 65 -2.35 2.62 -21.31
CA ASN A 65 -1.97 3.60 -22.34
C ASN A 65 -0.71 4.42 -22.02
N MET A 66 0.14 3.93 -21.12
CA MET A 66 1.31 4.63 -20.62
C MET A 66 2.44 3.63 -20.40
N ARG A 67 3.58 3.88 -21.05
CA ARG A 67 4.80 3.12 -20.83
C ARG A 67 5.54 3.66 -19.61
N TYR A 68 6.24 2.76 -18.92
CA TYR A 68 6.95 3.05 -17.67
C TYR A 68 8.23 2.21 -17.52
N ASP A 69 8.74 1.66 -18.62
CA ASP A 69 9.85 0.70 -18.62
C ASP A 69 11.25 1.35 -18.59
N THR A 70 11.36 2.65 -18.87
CA THR A 70 12.61 3.40 -18.93
C THR A 70 12.48 4.77 -18.26
N GLU A 71 13.59 5.28 -17.70
CA GLU A 71 13.63 6.50 -16.88
C GLU A 71 13.25 7.79 -17.63
N ASP A 72 13.30 7.79 -18.96
CA ASP A 72 12.92 8.92 -19.81
C ASP A 72 11.39 9.02 -20.02
N LEU A 73 10.62 8.06 -19.54
CA LEU A 73 9.17 8.02 -19.70
C LEU A 73 8.45 8.60 -18.49
N PHE A 74 7.46 9.46 -18.74
CA PHE A 74 6.62 10.03 -17.68
C PHE A 74 6.00 8.98 -16.75
N GLY A 75 5.56 7.84 -17.30
CA GLY A 75 5.00 6.75 -16.49
C GLY A 75 6.00 6.16 -15.50
N TYR A 76 7.30 6.20 -15.80
CA TYR A 76 8.33 5.75 -14.87
C TYR A 76 8.37 6.62 -13.62
N ASP A 77 8.36 7.95 -13.78
CA ASP A 77 8.36 8.88 -12.64
C ASP A 77 7.10 8.75 -11.78
N VAL A 78 5.94 8.52 -12.39
CA VAL A 78 4.68 8.28 -11.68
C VAL A 78 4.76 7.01 -10.84
N VAL A 79 5.19 5.90 -11.44
CA VAL A 79 5.34 4.61 -10.74
C VAL A 79 6.37 4.74 -9.61
N LEU A 80 7.53 5.30 -9.91
CA LEU A 80 8.63 5.47 -8.95
C LEU A 80 8.20 6.32 -7.77
N GLY A 81 7.62 7.50 -8.01
CA GLY A 81 7.17 8.41 -6.96
C GLY A 81 6.10 7.77 -6.07
N PHE A 82 5.12 7.09 -6.66
CA PHE A 82 4.09 6.38 -5.90
C PHE A 82 4.66 5.27 -5.02
N GLN A 83 5.53 4.41 -5.60
CA GLN A 83 6.16 3.32 -4.86
C GLN A 83 7.08 3.83 -3.75
N GLN A 84 7.84 4.91 -3.97
CA GLN A 84 8.73 5.47 -2.97
C GLN A 84 7.96 5.91 -1.71
N VAL A 85 6.90 6.69 -1.87
CA VAL A 85 6.10 7.19 -0.73
C VAL A 85 5.35 6.06 -0.04
N ALA A 86 4.72 5.16 -0.81
CA ALA A 86 3.99 4.03 -0.23
C ALA A 86 4.92 3.10 0.58
N ASN A 87 6.11 2.80 0.05
CA ASN A 87 7.09 1.96 0.74
C ASN A 87 7.64 2.62 2.01
N GLN A 88 7.87 3.94 2.01
CA GLN A 88 8.26 4.69 3.22
C GLN A 88 7.24 4.53 4.35
N GLU A 89 5.96 4.53 4.00
CA GLU A 89 4.85 4.36 4.94
C GLU A 89 4.51 2.88 5.24
N ASN A 90 5.26 1.93 4.66
CA ASN A 90 5.07 0.47 4.78
C ASN A 90 3.74 -0.03 4.19
N TRP A 91 3.29 0.56 3.08
CA TRP A 91 2.18 0.06 2.27
C TRP A 91 2.75 -0.70 1.06
N PRO A 92 2.56 -2.03 0.99
CA PRO A 92 2.92 -2.78 -0.22
C PRO A 92 2.11 -2.29 -1.43
N VAL A 93 2.77 -2.19 -2.57
CA VAL A 93 2.17 -1.72 -3.84
C VAL A 93 2.34 -2.76 -4.93
N ASP A 94 1.26 -3.13 -5.59
CA ASP A 94 1.31 -3.81 -6.89
C ASP A 94 1.16 -2.79 -8.02
N VAL A 95 1.94 -2.94 -9.08
CA VAL A 95 1.81 -2.16 -10.32
C VAL A 95 1.30 -3.12 -11.40
N VAL A 96 0.10 -2.85 -11.88
CA VAL A 96 -0.64 -3.79 -12.75
C VAL A 96 -0.96 -3.09 -14.06
N PRO A 97 -0.32 -3.48 -15.19
CA PRO A 97 -0.75 -3.03 -16.49
C PRO A 97 -2.12 -3.62 -16.80
N ILE A 98 -3.04 -2.79 -17.30
CA ILE A 98 -4.39 -3.19 -17.69
C ILE A 98 -4.65 -2.82 -19.15
N THR A 99 -5.72 -3.39 -19.70
CA THR A 99 -6.26 -3.08 -21.03
C THR A 99 -7.78 -3.09 -20.97
N PRO A 100 -8.49 -2.48 -21.94
CA PRO A 100 -9.95 -2.50 -21.95
C PRO A 100 -10.54 -3.93 -22.00
N ASP A 101 -9.84 -4.89 -22.62
CA ASP A 101 -10.28 -6.28 -22.63
C ASP A 101 -10.08 -6.96 -21.27
N TYR A 102 -8.95 -6.69 -20.59
CA TYR A 102 -8.75 -7.14 -19.21
C TYR A 102 -9.86 -6.60 -18.29
N GLN A 103 -10.21 -5.32 -18.43
CA GLN A 103 -11.24 -4.67 -17.62
C GLN A 103 -12.63 -5.31 -17.79
N LYS A 104 -13.01 -5.67 -19.04
CA LYS A 104 -14.29 -6.36 -19.32
C LYS A 104 -14.38 -7.73 -18.66
N GLU A 105 -13.27 -8.47 -18.66
CA GLU A 105 -13.21 -9.81 -18.06
C GLU A 105 -13.08 -9.77 -16.53
N ASN A 106 -12.48 -8.69 -16.01
CA ASN A 106 -12.15 -8.50 -14.60
C ASN A 106 -12.76 -7.20 -14.08
N PRO A 107 -14.05 -7.20 -13.65
CA PRO A 107 -14.69 -6.03 -13.07
C PRO A 107 -13.86 -5.46 -11.91
N TYR A 108 -13.84 -4.14 -11.80
CA TYR A 108 -12.96 -3.42 -10.87
C TYR A 108 -13.14 -3.89 -9.42
N ASP A 109 -14.39 -3.98 -8.93
CA ASP A 109 -14.70 -4.44 -7.56
C ASP A 109 -14.20 -5.87 -7.30
N ARG A 110 -14.32 -6.74 -8.30
CA ARG A 110 -13.83 -8.13 -8.21
C ARG A 110 -12.31 -8.15 -8.13
N THR A 111 -11.64 -7.37 -8.97
CA THR A 111 -10.18 -7.25 -8.98
C THR A 111 -9.65 -6.73 -7.66
N MET A 112 -10.28 -5.68 -7.10
CA MET A 112 -9.92 -5.14 -5.79
C MET A 112 -10.08 -6.18 -4.68
N ARG A 113 -11.24 -6.84 -4.60
CA ARG A 113 -11.54 -7.84 -3.55
C ARG A 113 -10.65 -9.07 -3.64
N ALA A 114 -10.45 -9.62 -4.85
CA ALA A 114 -9.73 -10.88 -5.04
C ALA A 114 -8.25 -10.78 -4.65
N ASN A 115 -7.65 -9.60 -4.80
CA ASN A 115 -6.24 -9.35 -4.50
C ASN A 115 -6.01 -8.67 -3.14
N GLY A 116 -7.08 -8.41 -2.37
CA GLY A 116 -6.96 -7.73 -1.08
C GLY A 116 -6.54 -6.26 -1.20
N TYR A 117 -6.84 -5.61 -2.32
CA TYR A 117 -6.54 -4.20 -2.50
C TYR A 117 -7.53 -3.35 -1.70
N ILE A 118 -6.99 -2.38 -0.95
CA ILE A 118 -7.79 -1.48 -0.12
C ILE A 118 -8.00 -0.11 -0.74
N ALA A 119 -7.17 0.27 -1.71
CA ALA A 119 -7.26 1.51 -2.47
C ALA A 119 -6.44 1.39 -3.76
N SER A 120 -6.82 2.17 -4.77
CA SER A 120 -6.14 2.16 -6.07
C SER A 120 -5.80 3.55 -6.59
N TYR A 121 -4.72 3.63 -7.36
CA TYR A 121 -4.40 4.76 -8.21
C TYR A 121 -4.49 4.29 -9.68
N LEU A 122 -5.26 4.98 -10.51
CA LEU A 122 -5.45 4.63 -11.92
C LEU A 122 -4.88 5.72 -12.82
N VAL A 123 -4.04 5.30 -13.76
CA VAL A 123 -3.28 6.18 -14.64
C VAL A 123 -3.48 5.75 -16.09
N GLY A 124 -3.76 6.74 -16.96
CA GLY A 124 -3.88 6.54 -18.41
C GLY A 124 -5.17 5.86 -18.88
N LEU A 125 -6.19 5.82 -18.02
CA LEU A 125 -7.55 5.43 -18.41
C LEU A 125 -8.12 6.39 -19.45
N SER A 126 -8.87 5.83 -20.41
CA SER A 126 -9.76 6.58 -21.30
C SER A 126 -11.14 6.78 -20.66
N LEU A 127 -11.82 7.87 -21.00
CA LEU A 127 -13.22 8.12 -20.59
C LEU A 127 -14.21 7.03 -21.02
N LYS A 128 -13.83 6.19 -22.01
CA LYS A 128 -14.66 5.09 -22.52
C LYS A 128 -14.31 3.74 -21.91
N ASP A 129 -13.35 3.69 -21.00
CA ASP A 129 -12.91 2.43 -20.44
C ASP A 129 -14.00 1.76 -19.61
N PRO A 130 -14.12 0.42 -19.66
CA PRO A 130 -15.18 -0.31 -18.95
C PRO A 130 -15.28 0.05 -17.47
N TRP A 131 -14.14 0.21 -16.78
CA TRP A 131 -14.11 0.54 -15.37
C TRP A 131 -14.62 1.96 -15.07
N MET A 132 -14.66 2.90 -16.02
CA MET A 132 -15.19 4.26 -15.77
C MET A 132 -16.64 4.26 -15.29
N GLN A 133 -17.44 3.28 -15.72
CA GLN A 133 -18.81 3.13 -15.22
C GLN A 133 -18.84 2.54 -13.81
N GLU A 134 -18.05 1.51 -13.53
CA GLU A 134 -17.97 0.87 -12.21
C GLU A 134 -17.45 1.82 -11.12
N LEU A 135 -16.51 2.69 -11.49
CA LEU A 135 -15.94 3.69 -10.59
C LEU A 135 -16.98 4.70 -10.08
N GLN A 136 -18.11 4.91 -10.78
CA GLN A 136 -19.15 5.82 -10.29
C GLN A 136 -19.72 5.41 -8.92
N ASP A 137 -19.69 4.12 -8.60
CA ASP A 137 -20.26 3.56 -7.38
C ASP A 137 -19.24 2.76 -6.54
N THR A 138 -17.94 2.85 -6.85
CA THR A 138 -16.92 2.11 -6.11
C THR A 138 -16.90 2.46 -4.61
N PRO A 139 -16.86 1.46 -3.71
CA PRO A 139 -16.67 1.69 -2.28
C PRO A 139 -15.18 1.89 -1.91
N TYR A 140 -14.27 1.65 -2.84
CA TYR A 140 -12.82 1.71 -2.60
C TYR A 140 -12.30 3.14 -2.80
N PRO A 141 -11.49 3.68 -1.86
CA PRO A 141 -10.75 4.90 -2.10
C PRO A 141 -9.91 4.79 -3.38
N THR A 142 -10.15 5.72 -4.30
CA THR A 142 -9.60 5.63 -5.66
C THR A 142 -9.11 6.99 -6.11
N VAL A 143 -7.88 7.05 -6.62
CA VAL A 143 -7.32 8.25 -7.23
C VAL A 143 -7.26 8.03 -8.75
N LEU A 144 -7.66 9.03 -9.52
CA LEU A 144 -7.56 9.05 -10.97
C LEU A 144 -6.56 10.13 -11.41
N LEU A 145 -5.64 9.80 -12.31
CA LEU A 145 -4.84 10.80 -13.01
C LEU A 145 -5.59 11.27 -14.26
N ASP A 146 -5.77 12.58 -14.39
CA ASP A 146 -6.35 13.29 -15.54
C ASP A 146 -7.78 12.87 -15.95
N ASN A 147 -8.47 12.12 -15.10
CA ASN A 147 -9.88 11.77 -15.25
C ASN A 147 -10.69 12.26 -14.05
N TYR A 148 -11.96 12.59 -14.28
CA TYR A 148 -12.85 13.14 -13.26
C TYR A 148 -14.17 12.38 -13.16
N ILE A 149 -14.53 12.00 -11.92
CA ILE A 149 -15.83 11.43 -11.58
C ILE A 149 -16.37 12.20 -10.38
N GLY A 150 -17.25 13.17 -10.64
CA GLY A 150 -17.78 14.08 -9.60
C GLY A 150 -18.89 13.50 -8.72
N THR A 151 -19.42 12.33 -9.05
CA THR A 151 -20.55 11.71 -8.35
C THR A 151 -20.14 10.87 -7.14
N ASN A 152 -18.90 10.37 -7.12
CA ASN A 152 -18.43 9.44 -6.09
C ASN A 152 -17.48 10.11 -5.09
N ARG A 153 -17.84 10.08 -3.79
CA ARG A 153 -17.04 10.63 -2.70
C ARG A 153 -15.76 9.84 -2.37
N ASN A 154 -15.69 8.59 -2.82
CA ASN A 154 -14.49 7.77 -2.65
C ASN A 154 -13.45 8.04 -3.73
N ILE A 155 -13.78 8.88 -4.72
CA ILE A 155 -12.88 9.22 -5.83
C ILE A 155 -12.27 10.60 -5.63
N CYS A 156 -10.97 10.67 -5.83
CA CYS A 156 -10.22 11.89 -6.00
C CYS A 156 -9.59 11.93 -7.40
N SER A 157 -9.49 13.12 -7.97
CA SER A 157 -8.81 13.35 -9.24
C SER A 157 -7.56 14.17 -9.01
N LEU A 158 -6.46 13.73 -9.59
CA LEU A 158 -5.22 14.46 -9.69
C LEU A 158 -5.05 14.91 -11.14
N SER A 159 -4.83 16.19 -11.35
CA SER A 159 -4.56 16.77 -12.67
C SER A 159 -3.61 17.93 -12.52
N THR A 160 -2.91 18.28 -13.60
CA THR A 160 -2.19 19.55 -13.68
C THR A 160 -3.10 20.64 -14.23
N ASP A 161 -2.96 21.85 -13.70
CA ASP A 161 -3.50 23.02 -14.39
C ASP A 161 -2.57 23.31 -15.57
N ASN A 162 -3.12 23.27 -16.78
CA ASN A 162 -2.37 23.42 -18.02
C ASN A 162 -2.51 24.83 -18.61
N GLU A 163 -3.06 25.77 -17.84
CA GLU A 163 -3.07 27.20 -18.16
C GLU A 163 -1.70 27.88 -17.97
#